data_AF-A0A4Y7SW70-F1
#
_entry.id   AF-A0A4Y7SW70-F1
#
_cell.length_a   1.000
_cell.length_b   1.000
_cell.length_c   1.000
_cell.angle_alpha   90.00
_cell.angle_beta   90.00
_cell.angle_gamma   90.00
#
_symmetry.space_group_name_H-M   'P 1'
#
loop_
_entity.id
_entity.type
_entity.pdbx_description
1 polymer ?
#
loop_
_entity_poly.entity_id
_entity_poly.type
_entity_poly.pdbx_seq_one_letter_code
_entity_poly.pdbx_strand_id
1 'polypeptide(L)'
;MRFAPNTTLVTGSASQTGLALSKLLQSAGLPVLFASPSGERAPVGFECVKLDWEDVTTIPEVFDTPHQIRYVYLQVPESLGHEPLPYMQSFIDLAIAEGVQRFVLAGEKGGNAVGARRIHAYLEAQRVECVALGSLEHSSVSRTRGNSIREKHAIETACSASVEDIPLAAFKAITVSGRVSTHERSGAQWV
;
A
#
# COMPACT_ATOMS: atom_id res chain seq x y z
N MET A 1 -0.22 -25.23 -13.52
CA MET A 1 0.54 -24.01 -13.20
C MET A 1 0.20 -23.62 -11.78
N ARG A 2 1.14 -23.70 -10.84
CA ARG A 2 0.94 -23.14 -9.49
C ARG A 2 1.19 -21.65 -9.62
N PHE A 3 0.15 -20.83 -9.44
CA PHE A 3 0.34 -19.39 -9.29
C PHE A 3 1.24 -19.19 -8.07
N ALA A 4 2.35 -18.47 -8.23
CA ALA A 4 3.12 -18.03 -7.09
C ALA A 4 2.17 -17.24 -6.16
N PRO A 5 2.25 -17.42 -4.84
CA PRO A 5 1.39 -16.67 -3.95
C PRO A 5 1.62 -15.16 -4.13
N ASN A 6 0.54 -14.38 -4.05
CA ASN A 6 0.58 -12.93 -4.23
C ASN A 6 1.60 -12.31 -3.27
N THR A 7 2.62 -11.64 -3.82
CA THR A 7 3.71 -11.07 -3.03
C THR A 7 3.40 -9.64 -2.63
N THR A 8 3.75 -9.30 -1.39
CA THR A 8 3.77 -7.93 -0.89
C THR A 8 5.17 -7.37 -0.98
N LEU A 9 5.35 -6.31 -1.76
CA LEU A 9 6.56 -5.50 -1.74
C LEU A 9 6.49 -4.51 -0.59
N VAL A 10 7.52 -4.46 0.26
CA VAL A 10 7.61 -3.53 1.40
C VAL A 10 8.72 -2.52 1.12
N THR A 11 8.35 -1.26 0.87
CA THR A 11 9.32 -0.15 0.80
C THR A 11 9.59 0.39 2.19
N GLY A 12 10.80 0.88 2.44
CA GLY A 12 11.23 1.28 3.79
C GLY A 12 11.53 0.08 4.69
N SER A 13 12.18 -0.96 4.15
CA SER A 13 12.43 -2.26 4.79
C SER A 13 13.01 -2.23 6.22
N ALA A 14 13.70 -1.17 6.58
CA ALA A 14 14.31 -0.98 7.90
C ALA A 14 13.37 -0.33 8.93
N SER A 15 12.17 0.10 8.55
CA SER A 15 11.22 0.71 9.50
C SER A 15 10.66 -0.35 10.45
N GLN A 16 10.40 0.05 11.70
CA GLN A 16 9.82 -0.84 12.71
C GLN A 16 8.45 -1.36 12.26
N THR A 17 7.67 -0.51 11.58
CA THR A 17 6.36 -0.84 11.02
C THR A 17 6.47 -1.83 9.87
N GLY A 18 7.36 -1.59 8.90
CA GLY A 18 7.59 -2.49 7.77
C GLY A 18 8.06 -3.87 8.25
N LEU A 19 8.99 -3.91 9.21
CA LEU A 19 9.46 -5.16 9.81
C LEU A 19 8.34 -5.93 10.54
N ALA A 20 7.52 -5.23 11.34
CA ALA A 20 6.41 -5.85 12.05
C ALA A 20 5.36 -6.39 11.09
N LEU A 21 5.03 -5.65 10.03
CA LEU A 21 4.13 -6.09 8.96
C LEU A 21 4.67 -7.36 8.28
N SER A 22 5.94 -7.37 7.90
CA SER A 22 6.55 -8.52 7.22
C SER A 22 6.54 -9.78 8.07
N LYS A 23 6.72 -9.66 9.40
CA LYS A 23 6.57 -10.79 10.33
C LYS A 23 5.14 -11.32 10.39
N LEU A 24 4.14 -10.44 10.38
CA LEU A 24 2.72 -10.84 10.33
C LEU A 24 2.40 -11.59 9.03
N LEU A 25 2.85 -11.06 7.89
CA LEU A 25 2.66 -11.68 6.58
C LEU A 25 3.35 -13.04 6.48
N GLN A 26 4.61 -13.14 6.92
CA GLN A 26 5.36 -14.40 6.94
C GLN A 26 4.68 -15.44 7.84
N SER A 27 4.21 -15.03 9.03
CA SER A 27 3.48 -15.92 9.95
C SER A 27 2.15 -16.42 9.35
N ALA A 28 1.56 -15.66 8.44
CA ALA A 28 0.36 -16.06 7.68
C ALA A 28 0.69 -16.85 6.39
N GLY A 29 1.96 -17.17 6.13
CA GLY A 29 2.38 -17.89 4.92
C GLY A 29 2.33 -17.06 3.64
N LEU A 30 2.29 -15.72 3.74
CA LEU A 30 2.25 -14.81 2.60
C LEU A 30 3.67 -14.34 2.25
N PRO A 31 4.07 -14.39 0.96
CA PRO A 31 5.40 -13.99 0.53
C PRO A 31 5.58 -12.48 0.63
N VAL A 32 6.79 -12.10 1.03
CA VAL A 32 7.20 -10.71 1.24
C VAL A 32 8.52 -10.47 0.55
N LEU A 33 8.59 -9.39 -0.21
CA LEU A 33 9.79 -8.90 -0.86
C LEU A 33 10.12 -7.52 -0.30
N PHE A 34 11.35 -7.31 0.17
CA PHE A 34 11.78 -5.99 0.64
C PHE A 34 12.43 -5.17 -0.47
N ALA A 35 12.21 -3.86 -0.45
CA ALA A 35 12.91 -2.93 -1.32
C ALA A 35 13.87 -2.06 -0.50
N SER A 36 15.13 -1.97 -0.92
CA SER A 36 16.10 -1.07 -0.30
C SER A 36 17.06 -0.45 -1.32
N PRO A 37 17.61 0.76 -1.07
CA PRO A 37 18.54 1.40 -2.01
C PRO A 37 19.79 0.57 -2.34
N SER A 38 20.27 -0.25 -1.38
CA SER A 38 21.43 -1.12 -1.59
C SER A 38 21.07 -2.51 -2.12
N GLY A 39 19.80 -2.91 -2.11
CA GLY A 39 19.37 -4.28 -2.43
C GLY A 39 19.72 -5.33 -1.37
N GLU A 40 20.37 -4.95 -0.26
CA GLU A 40 20.89 -5.90 0.74
C GLU A 40 20.27 -5.73 2.13
N ARG A 41 19.51 -4.65 2.36
CA ARG A 41 18.92 -4.35 3.67
C ARG A 41 17.57 -5.04 3.85
N ALA A 42 17.59 -6.36 3.98
CA ALA A 42 16.46 -7.14 4.45
C ALA A 42 16.77 -7.85 5.78
N PRO A 43 15.76 -8.05 6.66
CA PRO A 43 15.88 -8.94 7.80
C PRO A 43 16.16 -10.38 7.36
N VAL A 44 16.83 -11.15 8.22
CA VAL A 44 17.14 -12.57 7.96
C VAL A 44 15.87 -13.35 7.58
N GLY A 45 15.95 -14.12 6.49
CA GLY A 45 14.85 -14.93 5.99
C GLY A 45 13.90 -14.22 5.02
N PHE A 46 14.24 -13.01 4.58
CA PHE A 46 13.51 -12.32 3.53
C PHE A 46 14.42 -11.95 2.35
N GLU A 47 13.85 -11.98 1.16
CA GLU A 47 14.50 -11.50 -0.06
C GLU A 47 14.43 -9.97 -0.14
N CYS A 48 15.42 -9.37 -0.81
CA CYS A 48 15.48 -7.94 -1.03
C CYS A 48 15.82 -7.64 -2.49
N VAL A 49 15.17 -6.63 -3.04
CA VAL A 49 15.50 -6.02 -4.34
C VAL A 49 16.03 -4.61 -4.14
N LYS A 50 16.82 -4.18 -5.12
CA LYS A 50 17.31 -2.82 -5.18
C LYS A 50 16.17 -1.89 -5.61
N LEU A 51 15.97 -0.82 -4.84
CA LEU A 51 15.10 0.28 -5.21
C LEU A 51 15.68 1.56 -4.65
N ASP A 52 16.24 2.36 -5.54
CA ASP A 52 16.77 3.67 -5.23
C ASP A 52 15.91 4.72 -5.93
N TRP A 53 15.26 5.57 -5.14
CA TRP A 53 14.35 6.60 -5.65
C TRP A 53 15.09 7.68 -6.45
N GLU A 54 16.40 7.84 -6.24
CA GLU A 54 17.23 8.78 -7.00
C GLU A 54 17.83 8.16 -8.28
N ASP A 55 17.78 6.83 -8.41
CA ASP A 55 18.24 6.08 -9.57
C ASP A 55 17.10 5.31 -10.24
N VAL A 56 16.46 5.97 -11.20
CA VAL A 56 15.34 5.45 -11.99
C VAL A 56 15.65 4.13 -12.69
N THR A 57 16.92 3.81 -12.94
CA THR A 57 17.32 2.56 -13.60
C THR A 57 17.08 1.33 -12.73
N THR A 58 16.98 1.52 -11.41
CA THR A 58 16.67 0.44 -10.46
C THR A 58 15.18 0.07 -10.43
N ILE A 59 14.30 0.94 -10.93
CA ILE A 59 12.85 0.75 -10.84
C ILE A 59 12.36 -0.49 -11.61
N PRO A 60 12.78 -0.73 -12.87
CA PRO A 60 12.38 -1.94 -13.60
C PRO A 60 12.89 -3.24 -12.93
N GLU A 61 14.06 -3.21 -12.31
CA GLU A 61 14.69 -4.37 -11.67
C GLU A 61 13.85 -4.90 -10.50
N VAL A 62 13.03 -4.06 -9.86
CA VAL A 62 12.09 -4.47 -8.79
C VAL A 62 11.10 -5.53 -9.27
N PHE A 63 10.71 -5.48 -10.55
CA PHE A 63 9.73 -6.38 -11.14
C PHE A 63 10.37 -7.52 -11.94
N ASP A 64 11.69 -7.50 -12.13
CA ASP A 64 12.45 -8.61 -12.73
C ASP A 64 12.77 -9.70 -11.68
N THR A 65 11.71 -10.25 -11.10
CA THR A 65 11.81 -11.31 -10.09
C THR A 65 10.77 -12.40 -10.37
N PRO A 66 10.94 -13.63 -9.85
CA PRO A 66 9.91 -14.66 -9.97
C PRO A 66 8.65 -14.36 -9.15
N HIS A 67 8.63 -13.28 -8.36
CA HIS A 67 7.52 -12.93 -7.48
C HIS A 67 6.42 -12.20 -8.24
N GLN A 68 5.17 -12.63 -8.06
CA GLN A 68 4.02 -11.88 -8.55
C GLN A 68 3.62 -10.81 -7.52
N ILE A 69 4.20 -9.62 -7.63
CA ILE A 69 3.92 -8.49 -6.72
C ILE A 69 2.50 -7.98 -6.97
N ARG A 70 1.57 -8.17 -6.04
CA ARG A 70 0.18 -7.67 -6.13
C ARG A 70 -0.13 -6.57 -5.13
N TYR A 71 0.67 -6.46 -4.08
CA TYR A 71 0.48 -5.49 -3.01
C TYR A 71 1.78 -4.73 -2.78
N VAL A 72 1.68 -3.44 -2.53
CA VAL A 72 2.84 -2.60 -2.19
C VAL A 72 2.54 -1.86 -0.89
N TYR A 73 3.32 -2.13 0.17
CA TYR A 73 3.42 -1.24 1.31
C TYR A 73 4.39 -0.12 0.97
N LEU A 74 3.86 1.09 0.78
CA LEU A 74 4.60 2.24 0.30
C LEU A 74 4.86 3.21 1.44
N GLN A 75 6.11 3.29 1.88
CA GLN A 75 6.60 4.33 2.77
C GLN A 75 7.26 5.44 1.94
N VAL A 76 6.86 6.69 2.18
CA VAL A 76 7.48 7.88 1.57
C VAL A 76 8.70 8.28 2.40
N PRO A 77 9.93 8.21 1.86
CA PRO A 77 11.12 8.62 2.58
C PRO A 77 11.09 10.11 2.93
N GLU A 78 11.62 10.46 4.10
CA GLU A 78 11.82 11.86 4.49
C GLU A 78 12.85 12.58 3.61
N SER A 79 13.85 11.84 3.11
CA SER A 79 14.92 12.37 2.26
C SER A 79 14.43 12.99 0.96
N LEU A 80 13.23 12.61 0.49
CA LEU A 80 12.62 13.16 -0.74
C LEU A 80 11.91 14.50 -0.51
N GLY A 81 11.89 15.03 0.72
CA GLY A 81 11.31 16.33 1.01
C GLY A 81 9.82 16.45 0.65
N HIS A 82 9.30 17.66 0.46
CA HIS A 82 7.84 17.86 0.28
C HIS A 82 7.26 17.41 -1.07
N GLU A 83 8.12 17.21 -2.07
CA GLU A 83 7.74 16.85 -3.44
C GLU A 83 8.34 15.48 -3.84
N PRO A 84 7.86 14.37 -3.26
CA PRO A 84 8.39 13.03 -3.56
C PRO A 84 7.86 12.46 -4.89
N LEU A 85 6.79 13.03 -5.45
CA LEU A 85 6.13 12.48 -6.63
C LEU A 85 7.06 12.33 -7.84
N PRO A 86 7.92 13.30 -8.21
CA PRO A 86 8.84 13.16 -9.34
C PRO A 86 9.78 11.96 -9.24
N TYR A 87 10.10 11.50 -8.03
CA TYR A 87 10.99 10.36 -7.79
C TYR A 87 10.24 9.02 -7.77
N MET A 88 9.00 9.03 -7.26
CA MET A 88 8.23 7.81 -7.04
C MET A 88 7.24 7.50 -8.17
N GLN A 89 6.95 8.47 -9.04
CA GLN A 89 5.94 8.34 -10.09
C GLN A 89 6.24 7.17 -11.03
N SER A 90 7.46 7.08 -11.58
CA SER A 90 7.83 6.01 -12.51
C SER A 90 7.68 4.62 -11.91
N PHE A 91 7.94 4.47 -10.60
CA PHE A 91 7.71 3.23 -9.89
C PHE A 91 6.22 2.92 -9.73
N ILE A 92 5.39 3.91 -9.37
CA ILE A 92 3.94 3.73 -9.23
C ILE A 92 3.32 3.33 -10.57
N ASP A 93 3.69 4.03 -11.64
CA ASP A 93 3.18 3.77 -12.99
C ASP A 93 3.56 2.36 -13.45
N LEU A 94 4.82 1.97 -13.25
CA LEU A 94 5.28 0.62 -13.58
C LEU A 94 4.60 -0.45 -12.72
N ALA A 95 4.46 -0.22 -11.42
CA ALA A 95 3.77 -1.13 -10.51
C ALA A 95 2.32 -1.41 -10.96
N ILE A 96 1.60 -0.36 -11.36
CA ILE A 96 0.24 -0.50 -11.89
C ILE A 96 0.25 -1.28 -13.21
N ALA A 97 1.19 -0.99 -14.11
CA ALA A 97 1.33 -1.69 -15.39
C ALA A 97 1.64 -3.18 -15.21
N GLU A 98 2.48 -3.53 -14.24
CA GLU A 98 2.81 -4.91 -13.85
C GLU A 98 1.66 -5.60 -13.10
N GLY A 99 0.62 -4.86 -12.71
CA GLY A 99 -0.64 -5.36 -12.18
C GLY A 99 -0.73 -5.39 -10.66
N VAL A 100 0.02 -4.52 -9.97
CA VAL A 100 -0.24 -4.22 -8.55
C VAL A 100 -1.69 -3.77 -8.39
N GLN A 101 -2.39 -4.43 -7.47
CA GLN A 101 -3.82 -4.24 -7.26
C GLN A 101 -4.10 -3.21 -6.18
N ARG A 102 -3.22 -3.12 -5.18
CA ARG A 102 -3.44 -2.29 -4.00
C ARG A 102 -2.14 -1.74 -3.43
N PHE A 103 -2.16 -0.46 -3.09
CA PHE A 103 -1.13 0.21 -2.31
C PHE A 103 -1.61 0.39 -0.87
N VAL A 104 -0.72 0.13 0.09
CA VAL A 104 -0.91 0.51 1.49
C VAL A 104 0.09 1.62 1.78
N LEU A 105 -0.40 2.85 1.82
CA LEU A 105 0.43 4.03 2.00
C LEU A 105 0.63 4.32 3.48
N ALA A 106 1.88 4.32 3.92
CA ALA A 106 2.24 4.70 5.28
C ALA A 106 2.24 6.23 5.43
N GLY A 107 1.26 6.76 6.15
CA GLY A 107 1.23 8.14 6.63
C GLY A 107 1.77 8.20 8.05
N GLU A 108 3.06 8.44 8.21
CA GLU A 108 3.63 8.50 9.56
C GLU A 108 3.14 9.73 10.34
N LYS A 109 2.95 9.54 11.66
CA LYS A 109 3.10 10.62 12.63
C LYS A 109 4.61 10.91 12.77
N GLY A 110 5.09 11.95 12.13
CA GLY A 110 6.49 12.42 12.21
C GLY A 110 7.23 12.44 10.88
N GLY A 111 6.82 11.60 9.92
CA GLY A 111 7.44 11.53 8.59
C GLY A 111 6.88 12.54 7.58
N ASN A 112 7.14 12.28 6.30
CA ASN A 112 6.78 13.14 5.18
C ASN A 112 5.27 13.14 4.85
N ALA A 113 4.43 13.62 5.79
CA ALA A 113 2.98 13.66 5.65
C ALA A 113 2.51 14.57 4.50
N VAL A 114 3.29 15.60 4.17
CA VAL A 114 3.07 16.44 2.99
C VAL A 114 3.22 15.56 1.75
N GLY A 115 4.37 14.92 1.57
CA GLY A 115 4.65 14.03 0.45
C GLY A 115 3.69 12.85 0.34
N ALA A 116 3.36 12.19 1.45
CA ALA A 116 2.36 11.12 1.47
C ALA A 116 1.00 11.57 0.92
N ARG A 117 0.54 12.79 1.25
CA ARG A 117 -0.70 13.33 0.66
C ARG A 117 -0.61 13.53 -0.87
N ARG A 118 0.56 13.88 -1.40
CA ARG A 118 0.76 14.05 -2.87
C ARG A 118 0.71 12.69 -3.54
N ILE A 119 1.41 11.70 -2.98
CA ILE A 119 1.37 10.32 -3.47
C ILE A 119 -0.04 9.75 -3.40
N HIS A 120 -0.77 9.99 -2.30
CA HIS A 120 -2.16 9.56 -2.16
C HIS A 120 -3.06 10.14 -3.26
N ALA A 121 -3.01 11.47 -3.47
CA ALA A 121 -3.78 12.13 -4.51
C ALA A 121 -3.44 11.59 -5.92
N TYR A 122 -2.18 11.24 -6.14
CA TYR A 122 -1.75 10.63 -7.39
C TYR A 122 -2.33 9.22 -7.60
N LEU A 123 -2.26 8.36 -6.58
CA LEU A 123 -2.84 7.01 -6.62
C LEU A 123 -4.36 7.05 -6.85
N GLU A 124 -5.06 8.00 -6.23
CA GLU A 124 -6.48 8.24 -6.44
C GLU A 124 -6.79 8.61 -7.89
N ALA A 125 -5.98 9.51 -8.49
CA ALA A 125 -6.13 9.90 -9.89
C ALA A 125 -5.91 8.73 -10.86
N GLN A 126 -5.02 7.79 -10.52
CA GLN A 126 -4.80 6.55 -11.29
C GLN A 126 -5.90 5.49 -11.10
N ARG A 127 -6.84 5.71 -10.16
CA ARG A 127 -7.93 4.77 -9.83
C ARG A 127 -7.45 3.39 -9.37
N VAL A 128 -6.26 3.32 -8.78
CA VAL A 128 -5.76 2.10 -8.12
C VAL A 128 -6.24 2.07 -6.67
N GLU A 129 -6.47 0.89 -6.12
CA GLU A 129 -6.89 0.78 -4.73
C GLU A 129 -5.77 1.23 -3.79
N CYS A 130 -6.08 2.15 -2.88
CA CYS A 130 -5.12 2.66 -1.91
C CYS A 130 -5.74 2.71 -0.52
N VAL A 131 -5.05 2.14 0.47
CA VAL A 131 -5.39 2.27 1.89
C VAL A 131 -4.30 3.09 2.54
N ALA A 132 -4.64 4.30 2.98
CA ALA A 132 -3.71 5.14 3.71
C ALA A 132 -3.83 4.92 5.22
N LEU A 133 -2.69 4.71 5.87
CA LEU A 133 -2.60 4.44 7.31
C LEU A 133 -2.03 5.65 8.04
N GLY A 134 -2.66 6.03 9.16
CA GLY A 134 -2.20 7.12 10.03
C GLY A 134 -2.98 8.42 9.85
N SER A 135 -2.58 9.44 10.61
CA SER A 135 -3.27 10.74 10.69
C SER A 135 -2.92 11.61 9.48
N LEU A 136 -3.50 11.31 8.32
CA LEU A 136 -3.54 12.23 7.16
C LEU A 136 -4.53 13.38 7.45
N GLU A 137 -4.41 14.06 8.59
CA GLU A 137 -5.31 15.15 8.98
C GLU A 137 -4.97 16.41 8.18
N HIS A 138 -5.44 16.45 6.94
CA HIS A 138 -6.04 17.57 6.21
C HIS A 138 -6.23 17.13 4.75
N SER A 139 -7.24 16.30 4.49
CA SER A 139 -7.92 16.25 3.20
C SER A 139 -9.40 15.97 3.47
N SER A 140 -10.18 17.06 3.48
CA SER A 140 -11.63 17.10 3.30
C SER A 140 -12.42 15.87 3.78
N VAL A 141 -12.86 15.89 5.03
CA VAL A 141 -14.21 15.40 5.35
C VAL A 141 -15.18 16.29 4.58
N SER A 142 -15.46 15.93 3.33
CA SER A 142 -16.71 16.30 2.70
C SER A 142 -17.77 15.48 3.41
N ARG A 143 -18.43 16.12 4.38
CA ARG A 143 -19.73 15.68 4.90
C ARG A 143 -20.71 15.70 3.73
N THR A 144 -20.73 14.64 2.94
CA THR A 144 -21.88 14.29 2.10
C THR A 144 -22.37 12.92 2.55
N ARG A 145 -22.93 12.90 3.76
CA ARG A 145 -23.88 11.86 4.13
C ARG A 145 -25.17 12.21 3.38
N GLY A 146 -25.46 11.46 2.32
CA GLY A 146 -26.72 11.55 1.56
C GLY A 146 -26.49 11.83 0.07
N ASN A 147 -26.81 10.84 -0.76
CA ASN A 147 -26.88 10.89 -2.23
C ASN A 147 -25.56 11.00 -3.02
N SER A 148 -24.83 9.89 -3.15
CA SER A 148 -24.24 9.48 -4.45
C SER A 148 -23.63 8.07 -4.34
N ILE A 149 -24.43 7.08 -3.96
CA ILE A 149 -24.10 5.66 -4.17
C ILE A 149 -24.75 5.27 -5.49
N ARG A 150 -24.26 5.79 -6.62
CA ARG A 150 -24.66 5.23 -7.91
C ARG A 150 -23.65 5.28 -9.05
N GLU A 151 -22.44 5.82 -8.88
CA GLU A 151 -21.58 5.97 -10.08
C GLU A 151 -20.06 5.91 -9.91
N LYS A 152 -19.52 5.53 -8.74
CA LYS A 152 -18.05 5.43 -8.59
C LYS A 152 -17.67 4.13 -7.89
N HIS A 153 -17.05 3.22 -8.64
CA HIS A 153 -16.55 1.92 -8.17
C HIS A 153 -15.18 2.02 -7.47
N ALA A 154 -14.97 2.99 -6.59
CA ALA A 154 -13.77 3.09 -5.76
C ALA A 154 -14.18 3.16 -4.29
N ILE A 155 -13.67 2.23 -3.46
CA ILE A 155 -13.92 2.20 -2.02
C ILE A 155 -12.76 2.94 -1.36
N GLU A 156 -13.02 4.15 -0.87
CA GLU A 156 -12.08 4.91 -0.05
C GLU A 156 -12.21 4.44 1.41
N THR A 157 -11.14 3.88 1.98
CA THR A 157 -11.08 3.51 3.41
C THR A 157 -9.89 4.19 4.06
N ALA A 158 -10.14 5.24 4.85
CA ALA A 158 -9.16 5.84 5.75
C ALA A 158 -9.23 5.12 7.11
N CYS A 159 -8.10 4.63 7.62
CA CYS A 159 -8.04 3.92 8.89
C CYS A 159 -7.18 4.69 9.91
N SER A 160 -7.82 5.22 10.96
CA SER A 160 -7.14 5.84 12.10
C SER A 160 -6.66 4.75 13.06
N ALA A 161 -5.40 4.35 12.94
CA ALA A 161 -4.75 3.36 13.82
C ALA A 161 -3.82 4.04 14.84
N SER A 162 -3.73 3.50 16.06
CA SER A 162 -2.60 3.80 16.97
C SER A 162 -1.29 3.34 16.34
N VAL A 163 -0.13 3.91 16.72
CA VAL A 163 1.19 3.56 16.13
C VAL A 163 1.47 2.04 16.24
N GLU A 164 1.08 1.45 17.37
CA GLU A 164 1.20 0.00 17.63
C GLU A 164 0.23 -0.86 16.78
N ASP A 165 -0.85 -0.26 16.28
CA ASP A 165 -1.86 -0.91 15.44
C ASP A 165 -1.58 -0.79 13.93
N ILE A 166 -0.64 0.07 13.51
CA ILE A 166 -0.36 0.31 12.08
C ILE A 166 0.07 -0.98 11.36
N PRO A 167 0.99 -1.82 11.88
CA PRO A 167 1.35 -3.07 11.22
C PRO A 167 0.16 -4.01 11.03
N LEU A 168 -0.73 -4.08 12.03
CA LEU A 168 -1.93 -4.90 11.96
C LEU A 168 -2.97 -4.33 10.99
N ALA A 169 -3.12 -3.01 10.94
CA ALA A 169 -3.98 -2.34 9.97
C ALA A 169 -3.47 -2.55 8.53
N ALA A 170 -2.15 -2.45 8.31
CA ALA A 170 -1.52 -2.77 7.04
C ALA A 170 -1.73 -4.24 6.64
N PHE A 171 -1.54 -5.16 7.58
CA PHE A 171 -1.78 -6.58 7.37
C PHE A 171 -3.23 -6.84 6.97
N LYS A 172 -4.22 -6.25 7.66
CA LYS A 172 -5.64 -6.35 7.30
C LYS A 172 -5.90 -5.75 5.93
N ALA A 173 -5.32 -4.59 5.61
CA ALA A 173 -5.46 -3.96 4.31
C ALA A 173 -4.90 -4.81 3.17
N ILE A 174 -3.86 -5.62 3.41
CA ILE A 174 -3.31 -6.55 2.42
C ILE A 174 -4.14 -7.84 2.33
N THR A 175 -4.57 -8.38 3.46
CA THR A 175 -5.18 -9.73 3.53
C THR A 175 -6.69 -9.75 3.32
N VAL A 176 -7.39 -8.65 3.57
CA VAL A 176 -8.82 -8.55 3.28
C VAL A 176 -9.00 -8.48 1.77
N SER A 177 -9.24 -9.64 1.17
CA SER A 177 -9.70 -9.78 -0.20
C SER A 177 -11.21 -9.59 -0.24
N GLY A 178 -11.67 -8.46 -0.78
CA GLY A 178 -13.10 -8.26 -0.98
C GLY A 178 -13.48 -6.92 -1.57
N ARG A 179 -14.01 -6.94 -2.80
CA ARG A 179 -15.20 -6.13 -3.11
C ARG A 179 -16.22 -6.47 -2.04
N VAL A 180 -16.71 -5.47 -1.30
CA VAL A 180 -17.87 -5.66 -0.44
C VAL A 180 -19.06 -5.99 -1.35
N SER A 181 -19.35 -7.27 -1.53
CA SER A 181 -20.62 -7.73 -2.08
C SER A 181 -21.67 -7.58 -0.98
N THR A 182 -22.39 -6.46 -0.97
CA THR A 182 -23.63 -6.34 -0.22
C THR A 182 -24.68 -7.23 -0.89
N HIS A 183 -24.80 -8.47 -0.42
CA HIS A 183 -26.06 -9.19 -0.57
C HIS A 183 -26.37 -9.94 0.71
N GLU A 184 -26.84 -9.18 1.70
CA GLU A 184 -27.66 -9.74 2.76
C GLU A 184 -28.84 -8.80 2.97
N ARG A 185 -29.92 -9.07 2.22
CA ARG A 185 -31.26 -8.69 2.67
C ARG A 185 -32.03 -9.98 2.90
N SER A 186 -31.88 -10.43 4.13
CA SER A 186 -32.80 -11.27 4.88
C SER A 186 -34.24 -11.06 4.40
N GLY A 187 -34.90 -12.18 4.10
CA GLY A 187 -36.33 -12.22 3.89
C GLY A 187 -37.05 -11.79 5.17
N ALA A 188 -37.83 -10.72 5.06
CA ALA A 188 -38.91 -10.42 5.99
C ALA A 188 -40.17 -10.29 5.16
N GLN A 189 -40.84 -11.42 4.97
CA GLN A 189 -42.22 -11.50 4.52
C GLN A 189 -43.08 -11.17 5.74
N TRP A 190 -43.78 -10.04 5.70
CA TRP A 190 -44.87 -9.76 6.64
C TRP A 190 -46.20 -10.03 5.94
N VAL A 191 -47.07 -10.66 6.73
CA VAL A 191 -48.43 -11.15 6.50
C VAL A 191 -49.31 -10.21 5.69
#